data_AF-A0A5D3CDI8-F1
#
_entry.id   AF-A0A5D3CDI8-F1
#
_cell.length_a   1.000
_cell.length_b   1.000
_cell.length_c   1.000
_cell.angle_alpha   90.00
_cell.angle_beta   90.00
_cell.angle_gamma   90.00
#
_symmetry.space_group_name_H-M   'P 1'
#
loop_
_entity.id
_entity.type
_entity.pdbx_description
1 polymer ?
#
loop_
_entity_poly.entity_id
_entity_poly.type
_entity_poly.pdbx_seq_one_letter_code
_entity_poly.pdbx_strand_id
1 'polypeptide(L)'
;MVRIMIQRLQCNVFMLSYRGYGASDGYPSQHGITRDAQAALDHLSQRTDIDTSRIIVFGRSLGGAVGAVLTKNNPDKVAALILENTFTSILDMAGVLLPFLKWFIGGPGSKGPKVLNFLVRSPWSTIDVVGKIKQPILFLSGLQDEMVPPVHMQMLYAKAAAHNNRCLFVDFPSGMHMDTWLAGGDHYWRTIQQFIDQNVPENRESESSGDDKDVAFSFLLDEAEDIYPLCCCVGFRNYRKLSFSSVTKLGAVRDL
;
A
#
# COMPACT_ATOMS: atom_id res chain seq x y z
N MET A 1 1.67 -5.82 -13.13
CA MET A 1 1.53 -4.45 -12.53
C MET A 1 2.88 -3.81 -12.19
N VAL A 2 3.74 -4.50 -11.44
CA VAL A 2 4.94 -3.91 -10.82
C VAL A 2 5.96 -3.42 -11.85
N ARG A 3 6.16 -4.17 -12.93
CA ARG A 3 7.01 -3.76 -14.04
C ARG A 3 6.59 -2.41 -14.64
N ILE A 4 5.29 -2.20 -14.79
CA ILE A 4 4.73 -0.95 -15.33
C ILE A 4 4.93 0.18 -14.33
N MET A 5 4.74 -0.07 -13.03
CA MET A 5 5.03 0.91 -11.97
C MET A 5 6.48 1.40 -12.02
N ILE A 6 7.45 0.48 -12.10
CA ILE A 6 8.88 0.84 -12.22
C ILE A 6 9.13 1.68 -13.47
N GLN A 7 8.57 1.27 -14.62
CA GLN A 7 8.77 1.97 -15.89
C GLN A 7 8.09 3.34 -15.95
N ARG A 8 6.85 3.46 -15.45
CA ARG A 8 6.06 4.69 -15.54
C ARG A 8 6.43 5.70 -14.47
N LEU A 9 6.80 5.23 -13.28
CA LEU A 9 7.16 6.10 -12.16
C LEU A 9 8.67 6.24 -11.98
N GLN A 10 9.51 5.48 -12.69
CA GLN A 10 10.97 5.58 -12.56
C GLN A 10 11.45 5.40 -11.12
N CYS A 11 10.94 4.37 -10.45
CA CYS A 11 11.18 4.13 -9.04
C CYS A 11 11.66 2.71 -8.75
N ASN A 12 12.34 2.56 -7.62
CA ASN A 12 12.59 1.24 -7.04
C ASN A 12 11.30 0.70 -6.42
N VAL A 13 11.11 -0.61 -6.42
CA VAL A 13 9.96 -1.27 -5.79
C VAL A 13 10.44 -2.43 -4.92
N PHE A 14 10.12 -2.36 -3.63
CA PHE A 14 10.34 -3.45 -2.68
C PHE A 14 9.01 -4.16 -2.37
N MET A 15 9.02 -5.50 -2.34
CA MET A 15 7.82 -6.31 -2.09
C MET A 15 8.08 -7.32 -0.98
N LEU A 16 7.10 -7.46 -0.09
CA LEU A 16 7.18 -8.35 1.06
C LEU A 16 6.14 -9.47 0.95
N SER A 17 6.58 -10.71 1.15
CA SER A 17 5.67 -11.83 1.38
C SER A 17 5.50 -12.05 2.88
N TYR A 18 4.36 -11.66 3.42
CA TYR A 18 4.05 -11.87 4.84
C TYR A 18 4.09 -13.34 5.24
N ARG A 19 4.20 -13.60 6.54
CA ARG A 19 4.06 -14.95 7.10
C ARG A 19 2.74 -15.59 6.67
N GLY A 20 2.78 -16.87 6.31
CA GLY A 20 1.62 -17.62 5.84
C GLY A 20 1.12 -17.25 4.44
N TYR A 21 1.83 -16.40 3.69
CA TYR A 21 1.55 -16.10 2.29
C TYR A 21 2.67 -16.60 1.38
N GLY A 22 2.31 -17.09 0.19
CA GLY A 22 3.28 -17.62 -0.78
C GLY A 22 4.09 -18.78 -0.21
N ALA A 23 5.42 -18.64 -0.25
CA ALA A 23 6.36 -19.63 0.31
C ALA A 23 6.81 -19.31 1.75
N SER A 24 6.22 -18.30 2.40
CA SER A 24 6.58 -17.92 3.77
C SER A 24 5.89 -18.80 4.80
N ASP A 25 6.66 -19.33 5.76
CA ASP A 25 6.16 -20.10 6.90
C ASP A 25 5.29 -19.24 7.86
N GLY A 26 4.68 -19.89 8.86
CA GLY A 26 3.94 -19.24 9.94
C GLY A 26 2.45 -19.00 9.63
N TYR A 27 1.75 -18.34 10.56
CA TYR A 27 0.31 -18.07 10.46
C TYR A 27 0.04 -16.57 10.25
N PRO A 28 -0.83 -16.18 9.29
CA PRO A 28 -1.10 -14.79 8.95
C PRO A 28 -2.02 -14.12 9.99
N SER A 29 -1.46 -13.78 11.16
CA SER A 29 -2.15 -12.96 12.17
C SER A 29 -1.89 -11.48 11.94
N GLN A 30 -2.82 -10.60 12.35
CA GLN A 30 -2.60 -9.14 12.27
C GLN A 30 -1.28 -8.71 12.93
N HIS A 31 -1.00 -9.19 14.14
CA HIS A 31 0.24 -8.88 14.85
C HIS A 31 1.48 -9.32 14.07
N GLY A 32 1.48 -10.55 13.54
CA GLY A 32 2.60 -11.08 12.77
C GLY A 32 2.82 -10.35 11.44
N ILE A 33 1.75 -10.06 10.70
CA ILE A 33 1.81 -9.28 9.45
C ILE A 33 2.34 -7.87 9.72
N THR A 34 1.89 -7.21 10.79
CA THR A 34 2.43 -5.89 11.18
C THR A 34 3.93 -5.97 11.52
N ARG A 35 4.38 -7.03 12.20
CA ARG A 35 5.82 -7.23 12.48
C ARG A 35 6.63 -7.43 11.21
N ASP A 36 6.13 -8.22 10.26
CA ASP A 36 6.81 -8.44 8.98
C ASP A 36 6.94 -7.12 8.20
N ALA A 37 5.87 -6.31 8.16
CA ALA A 37 5.89 -4.99 7.52
C ALA A 37 6.87 -4.03 8.20
N GLN A 38 6.94 -4.03 9.53
CA GLN A 38 7.90 -3.21 10.28
C GLN A 38 9.34 -3.61 9.96
N ALA A 39 9.64 -4.91 9.94
CA ALA A 39 10.99 -5.39 9.62
C ALA A 39 11.42 -5.04 8.19
N ALA A 40 10.50 -5.07 7.23
CA ALA A 40 10.76 -4.59 5.88
C ALA A 40 11.15 -3.10 5.87
N LEU A 41 10.41 -2.25 6.57
CA LEU A 41 10.73 -0.83 6.69
C LEU A 41 12.06 -0.59 7.41
N ASP A 42 12.34 -1.34 8.48
CA ASP A 42 13.60 -1.24 9.22
C ASP A 42 14.79 -1.66 8.34
N HIS A 43 14.65 -2.73 7.55
CA HIS A 43 15.66 -3.14 6.58
C HIS A 43 15.94 -2.03 5.56
N LEU A 44 14.90 -1.44 4.97
CA LEU A 44 15.04 -0.35 4.01
C LEU A 44 15.65 0.91 4.65
N SER A 45 15.31 1.22 5.90
CA SER A 45 15.84 2.37 6.62
C SER A 45 17.35 2.28 6.90
N GLN A 46 17.92 1.07 6.86
CA GLN A 46 19.35 0.81 7.06
C GLN A 46 20.15 0.80 5.75
N ARG A 47 19.48 0.87 4.59
CA ARG A 47 20.14 0.85 3.29
C ARG A 47 20.78 2.20 2.98
N THR A 48 21.99 2.16 2.44
CA THR A 48 22.76 3.36 2.04
C THR A 48 22.61 3.69 0.55
N ASP A 49 22.03 2.78 -0.23
CA ASP A 49 21.89 2.88 -1.69
C ASP A 49 20.54 3.45 -2.14
N ILE A 50 19.64 3.75 -1.20
CA ILE A 50 18.36 4.42 -1.45
C ILE A 50 18.25 5.73 -0.67
N ASP A 51 17.34 6.60 -1.08
CA ASP A 51 16.95 7.76 -0.28
C ASP A 51 15.91 7.35 0.77
N THR A 52 16.36 7.13 2.00
CA THR A 52 15.49 6.68 3.11
C THR A 52 14.49 7.75 3.55
N SER A 53 14.67 9.03 3.17
CA SER A 53 13.72 10.10 3.44
C SER A 53 12.51 10.10 2.50
N ARG A 54 12.56 9.33 1.41
CA ARG A 54 11.55 9.31 0.34
C ARG A 54 10.79 7.99 0.25
N ILE A 55 10.73 7.24 1.33
CA ILE A 55 10.02 5.96 1.37
C ILE A 55 8.49 6.20 1.29
N ILE A 56 7.85 5.68 0.25
CA ILE A 56 6.38 5.72 0.08
C ILE A 56 5.81 4.32 0.26
N VAL A 57 4.75 4.22 1.06
CA VAL A 57 4.00 3.00 1.31
C VAL A 57 2.83 2.95 0.33
N PHE A 58 2.74 1.91 -0.50
CA PHE A 58 1.60 1.61 -1.37
C PHE A 58 0.88 0.32 -0.91
N GLY A 59 -0.42 0.40 -0.71
CA GLY A 59 -1.19 -0.74 -0.23
C GLY A 59 -2.51 -0.89 -0.97
N ARG A 60 -2.76 -2.11 -1.47
CA ARG A 60 -4.06 -2.50 -2.03
C ARG A 60 -4.78 -3.45 -1.09
N SER A 61 -6.09 -3.27 -0.90
CA SER A 61 -6.91 -4.19 -0.09
C SER A 61 -6.34 -4.37 1.32
N LEU A 62 -6.03 -5.61 1.76
CA LEU A 62 -5.35 -5.87 3.03
C LEU A 62 -4.03 -5.10 3.16
N GLY A 63 -3.29 -4.95 2.06
CA GLY A 63 -2.05 -4.16 2.03
C GLY A 63 -2.25 -2.70 2.39
N GLY A 64 -3.41 -2.13 2.06
CA GLY A 64 -3.75 -0.77 2.47
C GLY A 64 -3.97 -0.67 3.98
N ALA A 65 -4.63 -1.66 4.60
CA ALA A 65 -4.80 -1.73 6.05
C ALA A 65 -3.45 -1.86 6.77
N VAL A 66 -2.56 -2.73 6.26
CA VAL A 66 -1.20 -2.91 6.80
C VAL A 66 -0.37 -1.65 6.59
N GLY A 67 -0.39 -1.08 5.39
CA GLY A 67 0.31 0.15 5.04
C GLY A 67 -0.11 1.33 5.90
N ALA A 68 -1.41 1.50 6.14
CA ALA A 68 -1.91 2.53 7.06
C ALA A 68 -1.35 2.37 8.48
N VAL A 69 -1.30 1.14 9.01
CA VAL A 69 -0.70 0.87 10.34
C VAL A 69 0.80 1.17 10.33
N LEU A 70 1.52 0.73 9.30
CA LEU A 70 2.96 0.96 9.16
C LEU A 70 3.29 2.46 9.11
N THR A 71 2.59 3.23 8.26
CA THR A 71 2.74 4.68 8.13
C THR A 71 2.41 5.41 9.43
N LYS A 72 1.32 5.03 10.10
CA LYS A 72 0.90 5.62 11.38
C LYS A 72 1.90 5.37 12.51
N ASN A 73 2.59 4.23 12.50
CA ASN A 73 3.58 3.89 13.52
C ASN A 73 4.98 4.45 13.22
N ASN A 74 5.24 4.91 11.99
CA ASN A 74 6.56 5.39 11.56
C ASN A 74 6.47 6.78 10.89
N PRO A 75 6.03 7.83 11.62
CA PRO A 75 5.88 9.17 11.08
C PRO A 75 7.15 9.74 10.44
N ASP A 76 8.32 9.38 10.98
CA ASP A 76 9.61 9.94 10.56
C ASP A 76 10.29 9.15 9.44
N LYS A 77 9.80 7.94 9.11
CA LYS A 77 10.42 7.06 8.10
C LYS A 77 9.60 6.92 6.83
N VAL A 78 8.30 7.22 6.88
CA VAL A 78 7.40 7.10 5.72
C VAL A 78 7.02 8.50 5.27
N ALA A 79 7.32 8.82 4.01
CA ALA A 79 7.07 10.14 3.42
C ALA A 79 5.62 10.31 2.97
N ALA A 80 4.99 9.26 2.43
CA ALA A 80 3.61 9.28 1.96
C ALA A 80 2.98 7.88 1.96
N LEU A 81 1.64 7.86 1.89
CA LEU A 81 0.83 6.64 1.79
C LEU A 81 -0.04 6.70 0.52
N ILE A 82 -0.10 5.58 -0.20
CA ILE A 82 -1.02 5.37 -1.32
C ILE A 82 -1.89 4.17 -0.98
N LEU A 83 -3.21 4.37 -0.99
CA LEU A 83 -4.21 3.34 -0.73
C LEU A 83 -5.02 3.09 -1.99
N GLU A 84 -5.11 1.82 -2.40
CA GLU A 84 -5.93 1.38 -3.52
C GLU A 84 -6.98 0.38 -3.01
N ASN A 85 -8.25 0.55 -3.36
CA ASN A 85 -9.30 -0.45 -3.15
C ASN A 85 -9.27 -1.13 -1.77
N THR A 86 -9.17 -0.32 -0.72
CA THR A 86 -8.95 -0.75 0.67
C THR A 86 -10.24 -0.62 1.49
N PHE A 87 -10.38 -1.49 2.48
CA PHE A 87 -11.56 -1.55 3.35
C PHE A 87 -11.39 -0.76 4.67
N THR A 88 -12.51 -0.36 5.26
CA THR A 88 -12.56 0.35 6.56
C THR A 88 -12.22 -0.55 7.74
N SER A 89 -12.72 -1.79 7.73
CA SER A 89 -12.34 -2.87 8.64
C SER A 89 -12.69 -4.24 8.07
N ILE A 90 -12.06 -5.31 8.58
CA ILE A 90 -12.46 -6.69 8.21
C ILE A 90 -13.90 -6.97 8.66
N LEU A 91 -14.36 -6.36 9.75
CA LEU A 91 -15.72 -6.51 10.24
C LEU A 91 -16.74 -5.89 9.26
N ASP A 92 -16.44 -4.72 8.72
CA ASP A 92 -17.32 -4.09 7.73
C ASP A 92 -17.37 -4.93 6.45
N MET A 93 -16.24 -5.50 6.03
CA MET A 93 -16.18 -6.48 4.93
C MET A 93 -16.99 -7.74 5.21
N ALA A 94 -16.92 -8.29 6.43
CA ALA A 94 -17.74 -9.43 6.82
C ALA A 94 -19.25 -9.11 6.75
N GLY A 95 -19.64 -7.88 7.07
CA GLY A 95 -21.02 -7.40 6.90
C GLY A 95 -21.46 -7.28 5.43
N VAL A 96 -20.54 -7.03 4.50
CA VAL A 96 -20.81 -7.02 3.05
C VAL A 96 -21.00 -8.44 2.54
N LEU A 97 -20.11 -9.36 2.92
CA LEU A 97 -20.14 -10.76 2.47
C LEU A 97 -21.28 -11.58 3.10
N LEU A 98 -21.65 -11.28 4.34
CA LEU A 98 -22.69 -11.99 5.10
C LEU A 98 -23.72 -10.99 5.62
N PRO A 99 -24.65 -10.49 4.76
CA PRO A 99 -25.58 -9.43 5.14
C PRO A 99 -26.50 -9.81 6.31
N PHE A 100 -26.77 -11.10 6.52
CA PHE A 100 -27.52 -11.59 7.69
C PHE A 100 -26.75 -11.46 9.01
N LEU A 101 -25.41 -11.41 8.98
CA LEU A 101 -24.55 -11.19 10.14
C LEU A 101 -24.49 -9.70 10.55
N LYS A 102 -24.89 -8.74 9.69
CA LYS A 102 -24.90 -7.30 10.02
C LYS A 102 -25.67 -7.00 11.31
N TRP A 103 -26.74 -7.75 11.60
CA TRP A 103 -27.52 -7.58 12.83
C TRP A 103 -26.73 -7.95 14.10
N PHE A 104 -25.79 -8.89 14.01
CA PHE A 104 -25.00 -9.40 15.14
C PHE A 104 -23.58 -8.80 15.24
N ILE A 105 -23.03 -8.27 14.14
CA ILE A 105 -21.68 -7.65 14.11
C ILE A 105 -21.74 -6.16 14.50
N GLY A 106 -22.80 -5.45 14.12
CA GLY A 106 -22.97 -4.04 14.41
C GLY A 106 -22.25 -3.11 13.41
N GLY A 107 -22.95 -2.63 12.38
CA GLY A 107 -22.49 -1.60 11.45
C GLY A 107 -22.92 -0.16 11.84
N PRO A 108 -22.52 0.88 11.08
CA PRO A 108 -22.89 2.27 11.33
C PRO A 108 -24.43 2.41 11.29
N GLY A 109 -25.05 2.70 12.44
CA GLY A 109 -26.51 2.85 12.58
C GLY A 109 -27.28 1.63 13.12
N SER A 110 -26.61 0.51 13.40
CA SER A 110 -27.27 -0.67 13.94
C SER A 110 -27.36 -0.65 15.48
N LYS A 111 -28.56 -0.88 16.02
CA LYS A 111 -28.86 -0.96 17.46
C LYS A 111 -28.70 -2.37 18.06
N GLY A 112 -28.06 -3.29 17.35
CA GLY A 112 -27.89 -4.68 17.74
C GLY A 112 -26.71 -4.90 18.72
N PRO A 113 -26.72 -5.99 19.51
CA PRO A 113 -25.62 -6.31 20.41
C PRO A 113 -24.36 -6.67 19.61
N LYS A 114 -23.23 -6.00 19.90
CA LYS A 114 -21.91 -6.20 19.25
C LYS A 114 -21.19 -7.48 19.72
N VAL A 115 -21.90 -8.60 19.79
CA VAL A 115 -21.38 -9.85 20.37
C VAL A 115 -20.28 -10.49 19.53
N LEU A 116 -20.27 -10.30 18.20
CA LEU A 116 -19.23 -10.88 17.33
C LEU A 116 -17.93 -10.07 17.24
N ASN A 117 -17.88 -8.82 17.71
CA ASN A 117 -16.63 -8.04 17.72
C ASN A 117 -15.53 -8.71 18.56
N PHE A 118 -15.89 -9.49 19.57
CA PHE A 118 -14.94 -10.22 20.42
C PHE A 118 -14.31 -11.43 19.71
N LEU A 119 -14.98 -12.03 18.72
CA LEU A 119 -14.45 -13.20 17.99
C LEU A 119 -13.42 -12.84 16.93
N VAL A 120 -13.37 -11.59 16.47
CA VAL A 120 -12.46 -11.18 15.40
C VAL A 120 -11.09 -10.85 15.99
N ARG A 121 -10.21 -11.85 15.97
CA ARG A 121 -8.80 -11.76 16.40
C ARG A 121 -7.94 -10.77 15.61
N SER A 122 -8.42 -10.29 14.46
CA SER A 122 -7.67 -9.37 13.58
C SER A 122 -8.64 -8.39 12.92
N PRO A 123 -9.13 -7.39 13.67
CA PRO A 123 -10.20 -6.51 13.18
C PRO A 123 -9.74 -5.59 12.04
N TRP A 124 -8.43 -5.31 11.93
CA TRP A 124 -7.85 -4.38 10.95
C TRP A 124 -8.71 -3.11 10.77
N SER A 125 -8.92 -2.36 11.86
CA SER A 125 -9.71 -1.12 11.82
C SER A 125 -8.93 0.01 11.14
N THR A 126 -8.82 -0.05 9.81
CA THR A 126 -8.16 0.96 8.96
C THR A 126 -8.76 2.34 9.20
N ILE A 127 -10.08 2.42 9.41
CA ILE A 127 -10.78 3.69 9.67
C ILE A 127 -10.28 4.42 10.93
N ASP A 128 -9.90 3.69 11.98
CA ASP A 128 -9.37 4.28 13.21
C ASP A 128 -7.90 4.69 13.09
N VAL A 129 -7.19 4.09 12.14
CA VAL A 129 -5.77 4.31 11.88
C VAL A 129 -5.58 5.48 10.93
N VAL A 130 -6.31 5.51 9.81
CA VAL A 130 -6.10 6.49 8.72
C VAL A 130 -6.31 7.93 9.20
N GLY A 131 -7.25 8.17 10.11
CA GLY A 131 -7.51 9.50 10.68
C GLY A 131 -6.37 10.06 11.55
N LYS A 132 -5.37 9.23 11.91
CA LYS A 132 -4.21 9.61 12.72
C LYS A 132 -2.96 9.88 11.88
N ILE A 133 -2.99 9.57 10.59
CA ILE A 133 -1.85 9.74 9.67
C ILE A 133 -1.75 11.22 9.26
N LYS A 134 -0.55 11.78 9.35
CA LYS A 134 -0.26 13.20 9.03
C LYS A 134 0.50 13.37 7.72
N GLN A 135 1.09 12.31 7.23
CA GLN A 135 1.70 12.25 5.91
C GLN A 135 0.65 12.45 4.80
N PRO A 136 1.06 12.90 3.61
CA PRO A 136 0.25 12.85 2.41
C PRO A 136 -0.36 11.48 2.17
N ILE A 137 -1.63 11.45 1.77
CA ILE A 137 -2.34 10.22 1.45
C ILE A 137 -3.03 10.35 0.09
N LEU A 138 -2.73 9.43 -0.82
CA LEU A 138 -3.45 9.26 -2.08
C LEU A 138 -4.41 8.07 -1.96
N PHE A 139 -5.67 8.29 -2.29
CA PHE A 139 -6.71 7.28 -2.33
C PHE A 139 -7.11 7.03 -3.79
N LEU A 140 -6.97 5.79 -4.24
CA LEU A 140 -7.29 5.31 -5.59
C LEU A 140 -8.45 4.32 -5.48
N SER A 141 -9.59 4.67 -6.06
CA SER A 141 -10.86 3.95 -5.84
C SER A 141 -11.44 3.48 -7.17
N GLY A 142 -11.45 2.17 -7.41
CA GLY A 142 -12.13 1.54 -8.54
C GLY A 142 -13.63 1.47 -8.28
N LEU A 143 -14.45 2.13 -9.11
CA LEU A 143 -15.90 2.21 -8.88
C LEU A 143 -16.66 0.91 -9.20
N GLN A 144 -16.00 -0.05 -9.87
CA GLN A 144 -16.54 -1.37 -10.18
C GLN A 144 -15.87 -2.47 -9.35
N ASP A 145 -15.24 -2.11 -8.22
CA ASP A 145 -14.65 -3.06 -7.30
C ASP A 145 -15.71 -4.06 -6.78
N GLU A 146 -15.53 -5.30 -7.20
CA GLU A 146 -16.39 -6.44 -6.93
C GLU A 146 -16.12 -7.10 -5.57
N MET A 147 -14.99 -6.76 -4.93
CA MET A 147 -14.58 -7.33 -3.64
C MET A 147 -14.82 -6.35 -2.50
N VAL A 148 -14.35 -5.10 -2.63
CA VAL A 148 -14.44 -4.05 -1.61
C VAL A 148 -15.31 -2.92 -2.14
N PRO A 149 -16.53 -2.71 -1.61
CA PRO A 149 -17.40 -1.65 -2.10
C PRO A 149 -16.72 -0.25 -2.07
N PRO A 150 -16.83 0.57 -3.13
CA PRO A 150 -16.11 1.85 -3.24
C PRO A 150 -16.39 2.85 -2.10
N VAL A 151 -17.55 2.71 -1.44
CA VAL A 151 -17.94 3.50 -0.26
C VAL A 151 -16.90 3.39 0.87
N HIS A 152 -16.18 2.27 0.99
CA HIS A 152 -15.13 2.13 1.99
C HIS A 152 -13.98 3.12 1.76
N MET A 153 -13.55 3.30 0.51
CA MET A 153 -12.52 4.27 0.16
C MET A 153 -12.99 5.70 0.43
N GLN A 154 -14.25 6.02 0.13
CA GLN A 154 -14.84 7.33 0.44
C GLN A 154 -14.87 7.60 1.95
N MET A 155 -15.24 6.60 2.77
CA MET A 155 -15.24 6.70 4.23
C MET A 155 -13.83 6.90 4.79
N LEU A 156 -12.84 6.16 4.28
CA LEU A 156 -11.44 6.30 4.67
C LEU A 156 -10.91 7.71 4.35
N TYR A 157 -11.19 8.22 3.15
CA TYR A 157 -10.82 9.57 2.76
C TYR A 157 -11.47 10.63 3.63
N ALA A 158 -12.80 10.56 3.83
CA ALA A 158 -13.51 11.52 4.67
C ALA A 158 -12.94 11.57 6.10
N LYS A 159 -12.59 10.40 6.65
CA LYS A 159 -11.98 10.29 7.97
C LYS A 159 -10.57 10.87 8.05
N ALA A 160 -9.75 10.66 7.02
CA ALA A 160 -8.41 11.21 6.94
C ALA A 160 -8.44 12.74 6.71
N ALA A 161 -9.22 13.18 5.72
CA ALA A 161 -9.33 14.58 5.31
C ALA A 161 -9.86 15.49 6.44
N ALA A 162 -10.66 14.96 7.36
CA ALA A 162 -11.11 15.68 8.55
C ALA A 162 -9.95 16.17 9.45
N HIS A 163 -8.77 15.55 9.35
CA HIS A 163 -7.62 15.84 10.21
C HIS A 163 -6.29 16.02 9.45
N ASN A 164 -6.31 15.96 8.12
CA ASN A 164 -5.14 16.03 7.25
C ASN A 164 -5.53 16.66 5.89
N ASN A 165 -5.04 17.87 5.63
CA ASN A 165 -5.31 18.62 4.39
C ASN A 165 -4.45 18.17 3.19
N ARG A 166 -3.62 17.14 3.35
CA ARG A 166 -2.73 16.58 2.31
C ARG A 166 -3.28 15.25 1.75
N CYS A 167 -4.60 15.11 1.75
CA CYS A 167 -5.29 13.93 1.21
C CYS A 167 -5.81 14.21 -0.21
N LEU A 168 -5.52 13.32 -1.16
CA LEU A 168 -6.03 13.35 -2.52
C LEU A 168 -6.87 12.08 -2.79
N PHE A 169 -8.05 12.24 -3.38
CA PHE A 169 -8.95 11.15 -3.73
C PHE A 169 -9.22 11.14 -5.22
N VAL A 170 -9.08 9.98 -5.86
CA VAL A 170 -9.31 9.80 -7.30
C VAL A 170 -10.08 8.50 -7.54
N ASP A 171 -11.17 8.63 -8.29
CA ASP A 171 -12.01 7.50 -8.71
C ASP A 171 -11.66 7.05 -10.13
N PHE A 172 -11.80 5.74 -10.37
CA PHE A 172 -11.65 5.09 -11.67
C PHE A 172 -12.97 4.40 -12.04
N PRO A 173 -13.77 4.97 -12.96
CA PRO A 173 -15.13 4.51 -13.24
C PRO A 173 -15.27 3.05 -13.69
N SER A 174 -14.23 2.51 -14.33
CA SER A 174 -14.17 1.13 -14.79
C SER A 174 -13.15 0.27 -14.05
N GLY A 175 -12.58 0.77 -12.95
CA GLY A 175 -11.62 0.01 -12.15
C GLY A 175 -12.33 -1.04 -11.29
N MET A 176 -11.89 -2.29 -11.43
CA MET A 176 -12.24 -3.43 -10.58
C MET A 176 -11.14 -3.65 -9.53
N HIS A 177 -11.32 -4.61 -8.62
CA HIS A 177 -10.44 -4.76 -7.45
C HIS A 177 -8.95 -4.94 -7.83
N MET A 178 -8.69 -5.75 -8.87
CA MET A 178 -7.32 -6.13 -9.26
C MET A 178 -6.76 -5.37 -10.47
N ASP A 179 -7.61 -4.69 -11.23
CA ASP A 179 -7.26 -4.13 -12.54
C ASP A 179 -7.40 -2.60 -12.63
N THR A 180 -7.64 -1.90 -11.52
CA THR A 180 -7.84 -0.44 -11.49
C THR A 180 -6.70 0.31 -12.21
N TRP A 181 -5.45 -0.15 -12.08
CA TRP A 181 -4.29 0.39 -12.81
C TRP A 181 -4.32 0.17 -14.32
N LEU A 182 -4.95 -0.92 -14.79
CA LEU A 182 -5.12 -1.24 -16.21
C LEU A 182 -6.29 -0.43 -16.78
N ALA A 183 -7.43 -0.44 -16.10
CA ALA A 183 -8.63 0.30 -16.46
C ALA A 183 -8.39 1.82 -16.48
N GLY A 184 -7.63 2.34 -15.52
CA GLY A 184 -7.27 3.76 -15.44
C GLY A 184 -6.14 4.19 -16.38
N GLY A 185 -5.39 3.25 -16.95
CA GLY A 185 -4.35 3.49 -17.95
C GLY A 185 -3.37 4.63 -17.56
N ASP A 186 -3.10 5.53 -18.51
CA ASP A 186 -2.20 6.67 -18.28
C ASP A 186 -2.69 7.64 -17.20
N HIS A 187 -4.00 7.74 -16.98
CA HIS A 187 -4.54 8.62 -15.93
C HIS A 187 -4.15 8.10 -14.54
N TYR A 188 -4.19 6.79 -14.31
CA TYR A 188 -3.77 6.16 -13.06
C TYR A 188 -2.31 6.50 -12.73
N TRP A 189 -1.39 6.24 -13.66
CA TRP A 189 0.03 6.46 -13.44
C TRP A 189 0.39 7.95 -13.31
N ARG A 190 -0.25 8.82 -14.11
CA ARG A 190 -0.04 10.27 -14.04
C ARG A 190 -0.49 10.83 -12.69
N THR A 191 -1.61 10.37 -12.17
CA THR A 191 -2.11 10.75 -10.84
C THR A 191 -1.09 10.39 -9.75
N ILE A 192 -0.53 9.18 -9.79
CA ILE A 192 0.49 8.77 -8.82
C ILE A 192 1.75 9.64 -8.97
N GLN A 193 2.24 9.84 -10.19
CA GLN A 193 3.43 10.67 -10.43
C GLN A 193 3.24 12.09 -9.90
N GLN A 194 2.12 12.74 -10.22
CA GLN A 194 1.82 14.09 -9.75
C GLN A 194 1.74 14.17 -8.23
N PHE A 195 1.11 13.18 -7.59
CA PHE A 195 1.05 13.11 -6.14
C PHE A 195 2.45 13.03 -5.53
N ILE A 196 3.32 12.20 -6.09
CA ILE A 196 4.71 12.02 -5.64
C ILE A 196 5.49 13.32 -5.81
N ASP A 197 5.47 13.92 -7.00
CA ASP A 197 6.24 15.13 -7.31
C ASP A 197 5.89 16.29 -6.37
N GLN A 198 4.61 16.39 -5.99
CA GLN A 198 4.11 17.44 -5.10
C GLN A 198 4.46 17.20 -3.62
N ASN A 199 4.58 15.95 -3.19
CA ASN A 199 4.61 15.60 -1.77
C ASN A 199 5.94 15.01 -1.28
N VAL A 200 6.73 14.45 -2.19
CA VAL A 200 7.98 13.75 -1.92
C VAL A 200 9.02 14.17 -2.98
N PRO A 201 9.39 15.46 -3.08
CA PRO A 201 10.26 15.96 -4.13
C PRO A 201 11.70 15.42 -4.02
N GLU A 202 12.43 15.47 -5.14
CA GLU A 202 13.87 15.15 -5.19
C GLU A 202 14.73 16.19 -4.49
N ASN A 203 15.67 15.74 -3.66
CA ASN A 203 16.74 16.59 -3.13
C ASN A 203 17.80 16.79 -4.23
N ARG A 204 17.84 17.98 -4.84
CA ARG A 204 18.70 18.32 -6.00
C ARG A 204 20.16 18.64 -5.65
N GLU A 205 20.65 18.34 -4.44
CA GLU A 205 21.96 18.82 -3.97
C GLU A 205 23.17 17.95 -4.35
N SER A 206 23.02 16.84 -5.10
CA SER A 206 24.14 15.92 -5.40
C SER A 206 24.33 15.55 -6.87
N GLU A 207 24.16 16.49 -7.80
CA GLU A 207 24.41 16.26 -9.23
C GLU A 207 25.64 17.04 -9.73
N SER A 208 26.83 16.44 -9.63
CA SER A 208 27.91 16.76 -10.57
C SER A 208 28.74 15.53 -10.94
N SER A 209 28.87 15.32 -12.26
CA SER A 209 29.78 14.41 -12.99
C SER A 209 29.51 12.89 -12.95
N GLY A 210 29.28 12.29 -14.13
CA GLY A 210 29.33 10.84 -14.33
C GLY A 210 28.69 10.38 -15.64
N ASP A 211 29.52 10.18 -16.66
CA ASP A 211 29.26 9.81 -18.06
C ASP A 211 28.36 8.57 -18.26
N ASP A 212 27.39 8.67 -19.19
CA ASP A 212 26.31 7.69 -19.42
C ASP A 212 26.68 6.72 -20.56
N LYS A 213 26.42 5.43 -20.37
CA LYS A 213 26.62 4.40 -21.43
C LYS A 213 25.48 3.40 -21.40
N ASP A 214 24.55 3.50 -22.34
CA ASP A 214 23.44 2.58 -22.51
C ASP A 214 23.86 1.11 -22.65
N VAL A 215 23.20 0.22 -21.90
CA VAL A 215 23.16 -1.22 -22.21
C VAL A 215 21.76 -1.73 -21.92
N ALA A 216 21.06 -2.20 -22.96
CA ALA A 216 19.75 -2.83 -22.87
C ALA A 216 19.86 -4.29 -22.42
N PHE A 217 18.95 -4.73 -21.52
CA PHE A 217 18.74 -6.15 -21.22
C PHE A 217 17.26 -6.49 -21.06
N SER A 218 16.90 -7.65 -21.61
CA SER A 218 15.59 -8.31 -21.55
C SER A 218 15.57 -9.32 -20.41
N PHE A 219 14.50 -9.39 -19.60
CA PHE A 219 14.25 -10.50 -18.68
C PHE A 219 12.77 -10.84 -18.50
N LEU A 220 12.54 -12.15 -18.39
CA LEU A 220 11.30 -12.87 -18.09
C LEU A 220 10.93 -12.70 -16.61
N LEU A 221 9.69 -12.29 -16.34
CA LEU A 221 9.09 -12.31 -15.00
C LEU A 221 8.16 -13.53 -14.93
N ASP A 222 8.37 -14.37 -13.92
CA ASP A 222 7.58 -15.57 -13.64
C ASP A 222 6.15 -15.20 -13.20
N GLU A 223 5.16 -15.96 -13.68
CA GLU A 223 3.72 -15.68 -13.60
C GLU A 223 3.11 -15.89 -12.20
N ALA A 224 3.50 -15.08 -11.21
CA ALA A 224 2.93 -15.14 -9.87
C ALA A 224 2.55 -13.75 -9.31
N GLU A 225 1.97 -12.86 -10.12
CA GLU A 225 1.55 -11.51 -9.69
C GLU A 225 0.26 -11.47 -8.83
N ASP A 226 -0.48 -12.59 -8.66
CA ASP A 226 -1.87 -12.54 -8.18
C ASP A 226 -2.11 -12.72 -6.66
N ILE A 227 -1.08 -12.98 -5.84
CA ILE A 227 -1.30 -13.41 -4.42
C ILE A 227 -0.59 -12.53 -3.36
N TYR A 228 0.04 -11.41 -3.71
CA TYR A 228 0.82 -10.62 -2.72
C TYR A 228 0.09 -9.33 -2.27
N PRO A 229 -0.42 -9.27 -1.02
CA PRO A 229 -1.13 -8.11 -0.49
C PRO A 229 -0.21 -6.99 0.04
N LEU A 230 0.98 -6.75 -0.51
CA LEU A 230 1.74 -5.52 -0.25
C LEU A 230 2.83 -5.27 -1.28
N CYS A 231 2.87 -4.04 -1.79
CA CYS A 231 3.96 -3.52 -2.61
C CYS A 231 4.43 -2.23 -1.96
N CYS A 232 5.53 -2.25 -1.20
CA CYS A 232 6.02 -1.02 -0.56
C CYS A 232 7.54 -0.99 -0.60
N CYS A 233 8.08 -0.23 -1.54
CA CYS A 233 8.72 1.05 -1.22
C CYS A 233 9.17 1.70 -2.52
N VAL A 234 8.72 2.93 -2.76
CA VAL A 234 9.14 3.76 -3.89
C VAL A 234 10.37 4.56 -3.46
N GLY A 235 11.56 3.99 -3.64
CA GLY A 235 12.82 4.73 -3.48
C GLY A 235 13.18 5.38 -4.79
N PHE A 236 13.12 6.71 -4.88
CA PHE A 236 13.59 7.45 -6.04
C PHE A 236 15.04 7.85 -5.84
N ARG A 237 15.98 7.31 -6.62
CA ARG A 237 17.31 7.92 -6.72
C ARG A 237 18.06 7.57 -8.00
N ASN A 238 18.76 8.61 -8.48
CA ASN A 238 20.08 8.64 -9.12
C ASN A 238 20.34 7.67 -10.27
N TYR A 239 20.33 8.23 -11.49
CA TYR A 239 21.02 7.68 -12.66
C TYR A 239 22.55 7.67 -12.44
N ARG A 240 23.01 6.72 -11.64
CA ARG A 240 24.34 6.11 -11.81
C ARG A 240 24.08 4.62 -11.87
N LYS A 241 24.24 4.04 -13.06
CA LYS A 241 24.17 2.60 -13.36
C LYS A 241 24.13 1.70 -12.12
N LEU A 242 22.94 1.39 -11.66
CA LEU A 242 22.68 0.22 -10.85
C LEU A 242 22.00 -0.78 -11.80
N SER A 243 22.82 -1.60 -12.43
CA SER A 243 22.37 -2.87 -12.99
C SER A 243 21.89 -3.74 -11.82
N PHE A 244 20.64 -3.60 -11.40
CA PHE A 244 19.88 -4.58 -10.63
C PHE A 244 18.40 -4.23 -10.73
N SER A 245 17.75 -4.75 -11.76
CA SER A 245 16.31 -5.02 -11.74
C SER A 245 16.00 -5.86 -10.51
N SER A 246 15.63 -5.24 -9.39
CA SER A 246 15.46 -5.96 -8.13
C SER A 246 14.10 -5.67 -7.53
N VAL A 247 13.07 -6.30 -8.10
CA VAL A 247 11.95 -6.77 -7.29
C VAL A 247 12.56 -7.73 -6.26
N THR A 248 12.96 -7.20 -5.11
CA THR A 248 13.51 -8.01 -4.03
C THR A 248 12.35 -8.54 -3.24
N LYS A 249 12.11 -9.84 -3.31
CA LYS A 249 11.13 -10.54 -2.48
C LYS A 249 11.80 -10.94 -1.17
N LEU A 250 11.43 -10.27 -0.08
CA LEU A 250 11.80 -10.74 1.25
C LEU A 250 10.74 -11.73 1.75
N GLY A 251 11.19 -12.86 2.30
CA GLY A 251 10.34 -13.78 3.05
C GLY A 251 9.99 -13.20 4.42
N ALA A 252 8.99 -13.79 5.07
CA ALA A 252 8.54 -13.35 6.39
C ALA A 252 9.63 -13.45 7.47
N VAL A 253 9.50 -12.62 8.51
CA VAL A 253 10.42 -12.65 9.65
C VAL A 253 10.09 -13.88 10.49
N ARG A 254 11.08 -14.75 10.70
CA ARG A 254 10.94 -15.90 11.60
C ARG A 254 10.73 -15.41 13.03
N ASP A 255 9.77 -16.02 13.73
CA ASP A 255 9.58 -15.78 15.15
C ASP A 255 10.79 -16.38 15.91
N LEU A 256 11.61 -15.51 16.52
CA LEU A 256 12.61 -15.87 17.53
C LEU A 256 11.94 -15.95 18.90
#